data_AF-A0A4Y5Z7I3-F1
#
_entry.id   AF-A0A4Y5Z7I3-F1
#
_cell.length_a   1.000
_cell.length_b   1.000
_cell.length_c   1.000
_cell.angle_alpha   90.00
_cell.angle_beta   90.00
_cell.angle_gamma   90.00
#
_symmetry.space_group_name_H-M   'P 1'
#
loop_
_entity.id
_entity.type
_entity.pdbx_description
1 polymer ?
#
loop_
_entity_poly.entity_id
_entity_poly.type
_entity_poly.pdbx_seq_one_letter_code
_entity_poly.pdbx_strand_id
1 'polypeptide(L)'
;MAYWWVNHGQSWKHETALNMLWSPKTRSNHGKHQPYINMTRATPGDVVFSFADTCISFVGVVDQAASSYIKPSYAKDANWADDGWLLPVTFSRIRQAFRPREHMDLIRDDLPKQGPSPLQANGDGTMNYLSEISSSLAFKLLRLGSTAEPSRPSVLEAAGLADDEAELAKDASIPETERIQILRSRVGQGVFRSRVASIDPICRVTNVADPKLLRASHIKPWRDATNYERLDGFNGLMLAPHIDHLFDKHLISFSREGMLLVSKRLSKDVRSKWNLYLATAPRQLSEQQEHYMSEHRRKI
;
A
#
# COMPACT_ATOMS: atom_id res chain seq x y z
N MET A 1 7.07 -13.22 -13.98
CA MET A 1 6.28 -12.01 -13.68
C MET A 1 5.09 -12.01 -14.63
N ALA A 2 3.90 -12.13 -14.07
CA ALA A 2 2.62 -12.05 -14.77
C ALA A 2 2.03 -10.64 -14.67
N TYR A 3 1.02 -10.40 -15.50
CA TYR A 3 0.30 -9.14 -15.54
C TYR A 3 -1.18 -9.39 -15.34
N TRP A 4 -1.80 -8.55 -14.51
CA TRP A 4 -3.17 -8.68 -14.09
C TRP A 4 -3.92 -7.40 -14.35
N TRP A 5 -5.21 -7.53 -14.63
CA TRP A 5 -6.13 -6.42 -14.73
C TRP A 5 -7.24 -6.63 -13.71
N VAL A 6 -7.45 -5.64 -12.84
CA VAL A 6 -8.57 -5.65 -11.89
C VAL A 6 -9.66 -4.68 -12.34
N ASN A 7 -10.88 -5.20 -12.54
CA ASN A 7 -12.07 -4.38 -12.72
C ASN A 7 -12.66 -4.10 -11.34
N HIS A 8 -12.31 -2.95 -10.78
CA HIS A 8 -12.92 -2.51 -9.54
C HIS A 8 -14.36 -2.06 -9.80
N GLY A 9 -15.25 -2.49 -8.91
CA GLY A 9 -16.58 -1.91 -8.81
C GLY A 9 -16.54 -0.61 -7.99
N GLN A 10 -17.56 -0.42 -7.15
CA GLN A 10 -17.65 0.74 -6.26
C GLN A 10 -16.56 0.77 -5.16
N SER A 11 -15.85 -0.35 -4.95
CA SER A 11 -14.82 -0.51 -3.91
C SER A 11 -13.44 0.04 -4.27
N TRP A 12 -13.24 0.55 -5.49
CA TRP A 12 -11.91 0.91 -6.01
C TRP A 12 -11.13 1.89 -5.12
N LYS A 13 -11.80 2.89 -4.55
CA LYS A 13 -11.19 3.90 -3.68
C LYS A 13 -10.66 3.29 -2.39
N HIS A 14 -11.38 2.31 -1.85
CA HIS A 14 -10.96 1.59 -0.65
C HIS A 14 -9.81 0.62 -0.97
N GLU A 15 -9.94 -0.18 -2.04
CA GLU A 15 -8.94 -1.16 -2.45
C GLU A 15 -7.58 -0.51 -2.78
N THR A 16 -7.60 0.60 -3.53
CA THR A 16 -6.39 1.35 -3.87
C THR A 16 -5.80 2.09 -2.68
N ALA A 17 -6.61 2.68 -1.80
CA ALA A 17 -6.12 3.35 -0.58
C ALA A 17 -5.54 2.36 0.44
N LEU A 18 -6.16 1.19 0.59
CA LEU A 18 -5.74 0.14 1.50
C LEU A 18 -4.66 -0.78 0.90
N ASN A 19 -4.30 -0.58 -0.38
CA ASN A 19 -3.32 -1.39 -1.10
C ASN A 19 -3.62 -2.88 -1.04
N MET A 20 -4.87 -3.21 -1.36
CA MET A 20 -5.36 -4.57 -1.29
C MET A 20 -6.39 -4.80 -2.38
N LEU A 21 -6.44 -6.03 -2.87
CA LEU A 21 -7.59 -6.57 -3.57
C LEU A 21 -8.29 -7.58 -2.68
N TRP A 22 -9.61 -7.65 -2.77
CA TRP A 22 -10.39 -8.63 -2.04
C TRP A 22 -11.51 -9.18 -2.91
N SER A 23 -11.69 -10.50 -2.89
CA SER A 23 -12.83 -11.17 -3.53
C SER A 23 -13.36 -12.30 -2.66
N PRO A 24 -14.64 -12.69 -2.78
CA PRO A 24 -15.08 -13.96 -2.20
C PRO A 24 -14.33 -15.14 -2.84
N LYS A 25 -14.25 -16.28 -2.14
CA LYS A 25 -13.61 -17.50 -2.68
C LYS A 25 -14.43 -18.17 -3.77
N THR A 26 -15.75 -18.04 -3.69
CA THR A 26 -16.73 -18.65 -4.61
C THR A 26 -17.84 -17.65 -4.94
N ARG A 27 -18.67 -17.98 -5.94
CA ARG A 27 -19.92 -17.24 -6.19
C ARG A 27 -20.94 -17.50 -5.07
N SER A 28 -22.01 -16.71 -5.04
CA SER A 28 -23.12 -16.89 -4.08
C SER A 28 -23.76 -18.29 -4.14
N ASN A 29 -23.69 -18.96 -5.29
CA ASN A 29 -24.15 -20.34 -5.47
C ASN A 29 -23.06 -21.40 -5.18
N HIS A 30 -21.97 -21.02 -4.50
CA HIS A 30 -20.79 -21.84 -4.21
C HIS A 30 -20.02 -22.35 -5.45
N GLY A 31 -20.35 -21.87 -6.65
CA GLY A 31 -19.66 -22.22 -7.87
C GLY A 31 -18.23 -21.65 -7.92
N LYS A 32 -17.32 -22.42 -8.52
CA LYS A 32 -15.97 -21.95 -8.86
C LYS A 32 -16.06 -20.79 -9.86
N HIS A 33 -15.15 -19.84 -9.72
CA HIS A 33 -15.12 -18.65 -10.58
C HIS A 33 -13.68 -18.26 -10.90
N GLN A 34 -13.30 -18.29 -12.18
CA GLN A 34 -11.92 -18.10 -12.60
C GLN A 34 -11.32 -16.76 -12.12
N PRO A 35 -12.02 -15.61 -12.18
CA PRO A 35 -11.51 -14.36 -11.61
C PRO A 35 -11.18 -14.41 -10.12
N TYR A 36 -11.89 -15.21 -9.32
CA TYR A 36 -11.59 -15.36 -7.88
C TYR A 36 -10.42 -16.31 -7.66
N ILE A 37 -10.32 -17.36 -8.50
CA ILE A 37 -9.16 -18.27 -8.51
C ILE A 37 -7.89 -17.52 -8.92
N ASN A 38 -7.98 -16.53 -9.81
CA ASN A 38 -6.84 -15.73 -10.21
C ASN A 38 -6.17 -15.00 -9.03
N MET A 39 -6.91 -14.68 -7.96
CA MET A 39 -6.33 -14.11 -6.73
C MET A 39 -5.24 -15.02 -6.15
N THR A 40 -5.43 -16.34 -6.20
CA THR A 40 -4.46 -17.31 -5.67
C THR A 40 -3.34 -17.63 -6.66
N ARG A 41 -3.48 -17.20 -7.93
CA ARG A 41 -2.46 -17.38 -8.98
C ARG A 41 -1.49 -16.20 -9.04
N ALA A 42 -1.92 -15.03 -8.60
CA ALA A 42 -1.08 -13.84 -8.51
C ALA A 42 0.04 -14.07 -7.49
N THR A 43 1.27 -13.78 -7.92
CA THR A 43 2.48 -14.00 -7.12
C THR A 43 3.20 -12.69 -6.83
N PRO A 44 4.00 -12.63 -5.75
CA PRO A 44 4.78 -11.43 -5.41
C PRO A 44 5.63 -10.92 -6.59
N GLY A 45 5.51 -9.64 -6.90
CA GLY A 45 6.19 -8.99 -8.02
C GLY A 45 5.38 -8.93 -9.32
N ASP A 46 4.22 -9.57 -9.40
CA ASP A 46 3.31 -9.39 -10.54
C ASP A 46 2.71 -7.98 -10.56
N VAL A 47 2.38 -7.50 -11.77
CA VAL A 47 1.87 -6.14 -11.98
C VAL A 47 0.35 -6.18 -12.17
N VAL A 48 -0.37 -5.22 -11.58
CA VAL A 48 -1.84 -5.15 -11.59
C VAL A 48 -2.31 -3.79 -12.12
N PHE A 49 -3.11 -3.76 -13.17
CA PHE A 49 -3.73 -2.52 -13.68
C PHE A 49 -5.09 -2.31 -13.02
N SER A 50 -5.27 -1.15 -12.38
CA SER A 50 -6.50 -0.76 -11.68
C SER A 50 -7.44 -0.06 -12.65
N PHE A 51 -8.53 -0.74 -13.01
CA PHE A 51 -9.61 -0.18 -13.84
C PHE A 51 -10.83 0.13 -12.99
N ALA A 52 -11.25 1.39 -12.97
CA ALA A 52 -12.43 1.87 -12.27
C ALA A 52 -12.97 3.13 -12.97
N ASP A 53 -14.27 3.39 -12.87
CA ASP A 53 -14.90 4.57 -13.49
C ASP A 53 -14.51 4.74 -14.97
N THR A 54 -14.45 3.62 -15.71
CA THR A 54 -14.04 3.51 -17.12
C THR A 54 -12.58 3.86 -17.44
N CYS A 55 -11.74 4.11 -16.43
CA CYS A 55 -10.36 4.55 -16.59
C CYS A 55 -9.37 3.58 -15.94
N ILE A 56 -8.16 3.51 -16.48
CA ILE A 56 -7.00 3.03 -15.72
C ILE A 56 -6.34 4.23 -15.08
N SER A 57 -6.21 4.22 -13.76
CA SER A 57 -5.63 5.34 -12.99
C SER A 57 -4.48 4.92 -12.08
N PHE A 58 -4.36 3.63 -11.78
CA PHE A 58 -3.30 3.09 -10.94
C PHE A 58 -2.69 1.84 -11.57
N VAL A 59 -1.42 1.64 -11.28
CA VAL A 59 -0.72 0.38 -11.49
C VAL A 59 -0.22 -0.07 -10.13
N GLY A 60 -0.42 -1.34 -9.83
CA GLY A 60 0.04 -1.94 -8.59
C GLY A 60 1.00 -3.08 -8.79
N VAL A 61 1.69 -3.44 -7.71
CA VAL A 61 2.58 -4.60 -7.64
C VAL A 61 2.08 -5.49 -6.52
N VAL A 62 1.93 -6.78 -6.80
CA VAL A 62 1.54 -7.77 -5.80
C VAL A 62 2.66 -7.89 -4.77
N ASP A 63 2.35 -7.62 -3.50
CA ASP A 63 3.34 -7.68 -2.42
C ASP A 63 3.53 -9.13 -1.94
N GLN A 64 2.42 -9.87 -1.85
CA GLN A 64 2.34 -11.21 -1.24
C GLN A 64 1.32 -12.09 -1.97
N ALA A 65 1.48 -13.41 -1.86
CA ALA A 65 0.46 -14.35 -2.34
C ALA A 65 -0.85 -14.17 -1.56
N ALA A 66 -1.98 -14.50 -2.20
CA ALA A 66 -3.27 -14.33 -1.54
C ALA A 66 -3.42 -15.21 -0.29
N SER A 67 -4.11 -14.68 0.72
CA SER A 67 -4.44 -15.38 1.96
C SER A 67 -5.94 -15.35 2.22
N SER A 68 -6.43 -16.28 3.04
CA SER A 68 -7.82 -16.23 3.49
C SER A 68 -8.03 -14.99 4.36
N TYR A 69 -9.13 -14.26 4.14
CA TYR A 69 -9.43 -13.05 4.89
C TYR A 69 -10.94 -12.78 4.92
N ILE A 70 -11.40 -12.22 6.04
CA ILE A 70 -12.80 -11.85 6.22
C ILE A 70 -13.18 -10.71 5.27
N LYS A 71 -14.47 -10.61 4.96
CA LYS A 71 -15.00 -9.52 4.14
C LYS A 71 -14.69 -8.15 4.77
N PRO A 72 -14.05 -7.22 4.03
CA PRO A 72 -13.76 -5.88 4.52
C PRO A 72 -15.03 -5.08 4.80
N SER A 73 -14.94 -4.14 5.74
CA SER A 73 -16.08 -3.31 6.14
C SER A 73 -16.68 -2.46 5.01
N TYR A 74 -15.88 -2.05 4.02
CA TYR A 74 -16.37 -1.32 2.85
C TYR A 74 -17.26 -2.18 1.94
N ALA A 75 -17.17 -3.50 2.04
CA ALA A 75 -17.95 -4.45 1.27
C ALA A 75 -19.10 -5.07 2.09
N LYS A 76 -19.36 -4.59 3.31
CA LYS A 76 -20.35 -5.18 4.24
C LYS A 76 -21.75 -5.33 3.63
N ASP A 77 -22.16 -4.35 2.82
CA ASP A 77 -23.49 -4.30 2.19
C ASP A 77 -23.54 -5.08 0.86
N ALA A 78 -22.40 -5.62 0.41
CA ALA A 78 -22.34 -6.45 -0.78
C ALA A 78 -22.85 -7.87 -0.45
N ASN A 79 -23.65 -8.43 -1.36
CA ASN A 79 -24.15 -9.80 -1.28
C ASN A 79 -23.06 -10.84 -1.66
N TRP A 80 -21.96 -10.82 -0.92
CA TRP A 80 -20.83 -11.72 -1.05
C TRP A 80 -20.67 -12.58 0.21
N ALA A 81 -19.93 -13.67 0.12
CA ALA A 81 -19.60 -14.47 1.31
C ALA A 81 -18.66 -13.71 2.24
N ASP A 82 -18.70 -14.02 3.54
CA ASP A 82 -17.83 -13.38 4.54
C ASP A 82 -16.38 -13.90 4.50
N ASP A 83 -16.15 -15.06 3.90
CA ASP A 83 -14.81 -15.63 3.68
C ASP A 83 -14.34 -15.39 2.24
N GLY A 84 -13.16 -14.77 2.12
CA GLY A 84 -12.60 -14.33 0.85
C GLY A 84 -11.10 -14.49 0.74
N TRP A 85 -10.59 -14.12 -0.43
CA TRP A 85 -9.17 -13.94 -0.70
C TRP A 85 -8.79 -12.48 -0.51
N LEU A 86 -7.76 -12.25 0.29
CA LEU A 86 -7.04 -10.99 0.33
C LEU A 86 -5.76 -11.14 -0.51
N LEU A 87 -5.57 -10.27 -1.49
CA LEU A 87 -4.33 -10.14 -2.23
C LEU A 87 -3.72 -8.75 -1.95
N PRO A 88 -2.62 -8.67 -1.18
CA PRO A 88 -1.93 -7.41 -0.94
C PRO A 88 -1.30 -6.87 -2.24
N VAL A 89 -1.68 -5.65 -2.63
CA VAL A 89 -1.21 -5.00 -3.86
C VAL A 89 -0.89 -3.54 -3.56
N THR A 90 0.37 -3.19 -3.68
CA THR A 90 0.80 -1.80 -3.61
C THR A 90 0.39 -1.06 -4.87
N PHE A 91 -0.53 -0.10 -4.79
CA PHE A 91 -0.93 0.73 -5.92
C PHE A 91 -0.16 2.05 -5.98
N SER A 92 0.24 2.44 -7.18
CA SER A 92 0.81 3.74 -7.50
C SER A 92 -0.03 4.40 -8.59
N ARG A 93 -0.33 5.68 -8.41
CA ARG A 93 -1.07 6.45 -9.42
C ARG A 93 -0.21 6.61 -10.67
N ILE A 94 -0.79 6.34 -11.83
CA ILE A 94 -0.10 6.58 -13.10
C ILE A 94 -0.13 8.07 -13.45
N ARG A 95 0.84 8.53 -14.24
CA ARG A 95 0.98 9.96 -14.59
C ARG A 95 -0.25 10.49 -15.32
N GLN A 96 -0.75 9.71 -16.27
CA GLN A 96 -1.93 10.06 -17.04
C GLN A 96 -2.94 8.92 -16.98
N ALA A 97 -4.05 9.16 -16.26
CA ALA A 97 -5.19 8.27 -16.34
C ALA A 97 -5.75 8.30 -17.77
N PHE A 98 -6.11 7.14 -18.30
CA PHE A 98 -6.64 7.01 -19.65
C PHE A 98 -7.82 6.05 -19.69
N ARG A 99 -8.67 6.19 -20.71
CA ARG A 99 -9.81 5.30 -20.94
C ARG A 99 -9.43 4.24 -21.97
N PRO A 100 -9.33 2.95 -21.59
CA PRO A 100 -9.02 1.87 -22.53
C PRO A 100 -9.95 1.83 -23.76
N ARG A 101 -11.22 2.19 -23.59
CA ARG A 101 -12.21 2.28 -24.67
C ARG A 101 -11.83 3.23 -25.80
N GLU A 102 -11.09 4.30 -25.49
CA GLU A 102 -10.60 5.28 -26.48
C GLU A 102 -9.36 4.76 -27.24
N HIS A 103 -8.79 3.62 -26.83
CA HIS A 103 -7.59 3.03 -27.39
C HIS A 103 -7.82 1.60 -27.92
N MET A 104 -9.06 1.22 -28.19
CA MET A 104 -9.41 -0.15 -28.63
C MET A 104 -8.67 -0.57 -29.90
N ASP A 105 -8.38 0.36 -30.82
CA ASP A 105 -7.61 0.07 -32.03
C ASP A 105 -6.18 -0.43 -31.72
N LEU A 106 -5.62 -0.07 -30.56
CA LEU A 106 -4.29 -0.51 -30.13
C LEU A 106 -4.32 -1.80 -29.31
N ILE A 107 -5.37 -1.99 -28.50
CA ILE A 107 -5.38 -3.05 -27.46
C ILE A 107 -6.30 -4.24 -27.79
N ARG A 108 -7.26 -4.10 -28.71
CA ARG A 108 -8.30 -5.12 -28.98
C ARG A 108 -7.71 -6.49 -29.28
N ASP A 109 -6.68 -6.55 -30.12
CA ASP A 109 -6.09 -7.83 -30.58
C ASP A 109 -5.31 -8.57 -29.48
N ASP A 110 -4.89 -7.85 -28.44
CA ASP A 110 -4.15 -8.41 -27.31
C ASP A 110 -5.05 -8.75 -26.12
N LEU A 111 -6.36 -8.47 -26.21
CA LEU A 111 -7.31 -8.91 -25.18
C LEU A 111 -7.37 -10.45 -25.13
N PRO A 112 -7.54 -11.04 -23.93
CA PRO A 112 -7.65 -12.48 -23.79
C PRO A 112 -8.75 -13.07 -24.68
N LYS A 113 -8.36 -13.93 -25.62
CA LYS A 113 -9.29 -14.66 -26.50
C LYS A 113 -9.94 -15.87 -25.82
N GLN A 114 -9.32 -16.36 -24.74
CA GLN A 114 -9.79 -17.46 -23.92
C GLN A 114 -9.72 -17.06 -22.44
N GLY A 115 -10.71 -17.50 -21.65
CA GLY A 115 -10.80 -17.15 -20.24
C GLY A 115 -11.45 -15.77 -19.98
N PRO A 116 -11.37 -15.26 -18.74
CA PRO A 116 -12.00 -14.00 -18.38
C PRO A 116 -11.25 -12.82 -19.01
N SER A 117 -11.85 -12.17 -20.01
CA SER A 117 -11.35 -10.90 -20.55
C SER A 117 -11.77 -9.73 -19.62
N PRO A 118 -10.90 -8.74 -19.38
CA PRO A 118 -11.25 -7.55 -18.60
C PRO A 118 -12.20 -6.59 -19.34
N LEU A 119 -12.17 -6.59 -20.67
CA LEU A 119 -13.00 -5.73 -21.51
C LEU A 119 -13.80 -6.54 -22.53
N GLN A 120 -14.93 -5.99 -22.94
CA GLN A 120 -15.71 -6.43 -24.09
C GLN A 120 -15.10 -5.89 -25.39
N ALA A 121 -15.52 -6.42 -26.55
CA ALA A 121 -15.03 -6.01 -27.86
C ALA A 121 -15.29 -4.51 -28.19
N ASN A 122 -16.31 -3.93 -27.55
CA ASN A 122 -16.67 -2.52 -27.65
C ASN A 122 -15.88 -1.60 -26.68
N GLY A 123 -15.02 -2.17 -25.84
CA GLY A 123 -14.20 -1.46 -24.85
C GLY A 123 -14.85 -1.25 -23.48
N ASP A 124 -16.06 -1.76 -23.26
CA ASP A 124 -16.70 -1.69 -21.94
C ASP A 124 -16.09 -2.72 -20.97
N GLY A 125 -16.01 -2.35 -19.69
CA GLY A 125 -15.58 -3.26 -18.63
C GLY A 125 -16.49 -4.48 -18.51
N THR A 126 -15.90 -5.65 -18.24
CA THR A 126 -16.66 -6.86 -17.89
C THR A 126 -16.84 -6.97 -16.37
N MET A 127 -17.67 -7.90 -15.92
CA MET A 127 -17.82 -8.21 -14.48
C MET A 127 -16.69 -9.14 -13.95
N ASN A 128 -15.63 -9.36 -14.73
CA ASN A 128 -14.51 -10.20 -14.30
C ASN A 128 -13.60 -9.40 -13.36
N TYR A 129 -13.64 -9.73 -12.06
CA TYR A 129 -12.90 -8.98 -11.04
C TYR A 129 -11.39 -8.93 -11.32
N LEU A 130 -10.72 -10.09 -11.45
CA LEU A 130 -9.29 -10.16 -11.76
C LEU A 130 -9.04 -11.03 -13.00
N SER A 131 -8.43 -10.45 -14.02
CA SER A 131 -8.14 -11.11 -15.30
C SER A 131 -6.64 -11.12 -15.56
N GLU A 132 -6.10 -12.24 -16.00
CA GLU A 132 -4.72 -12.31 -16.49
C GLU A 132 -4.65 -11.67 -17.87
N ILE A 133 -3.61 -10.87 -18.12
CA ILE A 133 -3.39 -10.21 -19.40
C ILE A 133 -2.02 -10.55 -19.98
N SER A 134 -1.91 -10.51 -21.30
CA SER A 134 -0.65 -10.76 -21.98
C SER A 134 0.36 -9.65 -21.68
N SER A 135 1.65 -9.98 -21.78
CA SER A 135 2.72 -8.98 -21.64
C SER A 135 2.61 -7.89 -22.72
N SER A 136 2.21 -8.26 -23.95
CA SER A 136 1.97 -7.29 -25.04
C SER A 136 0.93 -6.25 -24.64
N LEU A 137 -0.23 -6.70 -24.12
CA LEU A 137 -1.26 -5.80 -23.62
C LEU A 137 -0.72 -4.91 -22.50
N ALA A 138 -0.06 -5.49 -21.51
CA ALA A 138 0.49 -4.76 -20.38
C ALA A 138 1.46 -3.65 -20.80
N PHE A 139 2.38 -3.92 -21.74
CA PHE A 139 3.32 -2.91 -22.23
C PHE A 139 2.62 -1.77 -22.98
N LYS A 140 1.57 -2.07 -23.76
CA LYS A 140 0.75 -1.03 -24.40
C LYS A 140 0.07 -0.14 -23.36
N LEU A 141 -0.49 -0.72 -22.31
CA LEU A 141 -1.14 0.03 -21.22
C LEU A 141 -0.14 0.89 -20.44
N LEU A 142 1.05 0.36 -20.13
CA LEU A 142 2.12 1.13 -19.48
C LEU A 142 2.55 2.33 -20.32
N ARG A 143 2.67 2.14 -21.64
CA ARG A 143 3.00 3.22 -22.58
C ARG A 143 1.91 4.30 -22.54
N LEU A 144 0.63 3.92 -22.66
CA LEU A 144 -0.50 4.87 -22.58
C LEU A 144 -0.52 5.66 -21.27
N GLY A 145 -0.23 5.00 -20.14
CA GLY A 145 -0.14 5.67 -18.83
C GLY A 145 1.10 6.53 -18.61
N SER A 146 2.09 6.42 -19.49
CA SER A 146 3.39 7.13 -19.43
C SER A 146 3.56 8.22 -20.50
N THR A 147 2.79 8.19 -21.59
CA THR A 147 2.90 9.12 -22.72
C THR A 147 1.93 10.30 -22.60
N ALA A 148 2.42 11.44 -22.12
CA ALA A 148 2.04 12.75 -22.66
C ALA A 148 3.23 13.71 -22.69
N GLU A 149 3.27 14.51 -23.75
CA GLU A 149 4.16 15.63 -24.06
C GLU A 149 4.53 16.53 -22.86
N PRO A 150 5.70 17.18 -22.89
CA PRO A 150 6.27 17.90 -21.76
C PRO A 150 5.57 19.25 -21.58
N SER A 151 4.49 19.29 -20.80
CA SER A 151 3.96 20.57 -20.33
C SER A 151 3.41 20.47 -18.92
N ARG A 152 4.34 20.41 -17.97
CA ARG A 152 4.45 21.23 -16.74
C ARG A 152 5.26 20.47 -15.68
N PRO A 153 6.27 21.10 -15.03
CA PRO A 153 7.02 20.44 -13.98
C PRO A 153 6.10 20.13 -12.81
N SER A 154 5.96 18.85 -12.49
CA SER A 154 5.19 18.37 -11.35
C SER A 154 5.97 18.62 -10.06
N VAL A 155 5.21 18.90 -9.01
CA VAL A 155 5.56 19.15 -7.59
C VAL A 155 6.55 18.14 -6.95
N LEU A 156 6.97 17.10 -7.68
CA LEU A 156 7.96 16.09 -7.27
C LEU A 156 9.38 16.61 -7.04
N GLU A 157 9.72 17.81 -7.50
CA GLU A 157 11.00 18.45 -7.14
C GLU A 157 11.01 19.02 -5.71
N ALA A 158 9.86 19.13 -5.04
CA ALA A 158 9.78 19.76 -3.73
C ALA A 158 10.13 18.83 -2.55
N ALA A 159 10.37 17.53 -2.73
CA ALA A 159 10.46 16.57 -1.63
C ALA A 159 11.87 16.03 -1.34
N GLY A 160 12.92 16.84 -1.57
CA GLY A 160 14.34 16.49 -1.40
C GLY A 160 14.76 16.06 0.01
N LEU A 161 14.42 14.83 0.41
CA LEU A 161 15.06 14.08 1.49
C LEU A 161 14.99 12.56 1.20
N ALA A 162 15.97 12.08 0.42
CA ALA A 162 16.52 10.71 0.46
C ALA A 162 17.74 10.61 -0.48
N ASP A 163 18.72 11.51 -0.35
CA ASP A 163 19.88 11.53 -1.27
C ASP A 163 20.97 10.51 -0.92
N ASP A 164 21.10 10.07 0.33
CA ASP A 164 22.23 9.20 0.72
C ASP A 164 22.10 7.75 0.23
N GLU A 165 20.89 7.26 -0.01
CA GLU A 165 20.68 5.91 -0.56
C GLU A 165 20.46 5.93 -2.08
N ALA A 166 20.01 7.03 -2.68
CA ALA A 166 19.70 7.12 -4.11
C ALA A 166 20.91 6.81 -5.02
N GLU A 167 22.13 7.11 -4.58
CA GLU A 167 23.36 6.85 -5.34
C GLU A 167 23.71 5.36 -5.45
N LEU A 168 23.45 4.55 -4.42
CA LEU A 168 23.77 3.11 -4.42
C LEU A 168 22.96 2.30 -5.45
N ALA A 169 21.75 2.73 -5.83
CA ALA A 169 20.95 2.01 -6.84
C ALA A 169 21.40 2.26 -8.28
N LYS A 170 22.26 3.26 -8.51
CA LYS A 170 22.83 3.58 -9.84
C LYS A 170 24.16 2.87 -10.08
N ASP A 171 24.70 2.18 -9.08
CA ASP A 171 25.94 1.44 -9.23
C ASP A 171 25.70 0.15 -10.05
N ALA A 172 26.33 0.08 -11.22
CA ALA A 172 26.30 -1.07 -12.12
C ALA A 172 27.06 -2.28 -11.54
N SER A 173 27.86 -2.08 -10.48
CA SER A 173 28.62 -3.14 -9.80
C SER A 173 27.76 -4.08 -8.95
N ILE A 174 26.55 -3.67 -8.58
CA ILE A 174 25.64 -4.46 -7.75
C ILE A 174 24.93 -5.54 -8.60
N PRO A 175 24.95 -6.82 -8.18
CA PRO A 175 24.21 -7.90 -8.83
C PRO A 175 22.71 -7.56 -8.97
N GLU A 176 22.11 -7.97 -10.08
CA GLU A 176 20.71 -7.63 -10.41
C GLU A 176 19.71 -8.05 -9.34
N THR A 177 19.92 -9.20 -8.69
CA THR A 177 19.11 -9.69 -7.57
C THR A 177 19.16 -8.79 -6.33
N GLU A 178 20.31 -8.22 -6.05
CA GLU A 178 20.55 -7.33 -4.91
C GLU A 178 20.03 -5.91 -5.20
N ARG A 179 20.17 -5.44 -6.44
CA ARG A 179 19.51 -4.21 -6.93
C ARG A 179 17.98 -4.32 -6.84
N ILE A 180 17.41 -5.47 -7.21
CA ILE A 180 15.97 -5.74 -7.07
C ILE A 180 15.56 -5.78 -5.59
N GLN A 181 16.38 -6.33 -4.68
CA GLN A 181 16.09 -6.30 -3.25
C GLN A 181 16.18 -4.89 -2.65
N ILE A 182 17.15 -4.08 -3.06
CA ILE A 182 17.26 -2.66 -2.65
C ILE A 182 16.05 -1.87 -3.15
N LEU A 183 15.64 -2.05 -4.42
CA LEU A 183 14.44 -1.43 -4.97
C LEU A 183 13.17 -1.91 -4.24
N ARG A 184 13.04 -3.21 -3.94
CA ARG A 184 11.92 -3.77 -3.17
C ARG A 184 11.87 -3.25 -1.74
N SER A 185 13.03 -3.08 -1.10
CA SER A 185 13.13 -2.47 0.22
C SER A 185 12.66 -1.01 0.19
N ARG A 186 13.06 -0.25 -0.84
CA ARG A 186 12.60 1.14 -1.05
C ARG A 186 11.12 1.25 -1.33
N VAL A 187 10.60 0.39 -2.21
CA VAL A 187 9.15 0.34 -2.49
C VAL A 187 8.42 -0.05 -1.21
N GLY A 188 8.85 -1.09 -0.49
CA GLY A 188 8.23 -1.51 0.76
C GLY A 188 8.26 -0.46 1.86
N GLN A 189 9.38 0.26 2.03
CA GLN A 189 9.49 1.39 2.97
C GLN A 189 8.65 2.60 2.53
N GLY A 190 8.61 2.90 1.22
CA GLY A 190 7.75 3.93 0.65
C GLY A 190 6.27 3.62 0.87
N VAL A 191 5.87 2.37 0.65
CA VAL A 191 4.50 1.85 0.85
C VAL A 191 4.08 1.92 2.29
N PHE A 192 4.91 1.36 3.19
CA PHE A 192 4.65 1.42 4.62
C PHE A 192 4.49 2.87 5.07
N ARG A 193 5.43 3.74 4.68
CA ARG A 193 5.37 5.17 5.00
C ARG A 193 4.10 5.84 4.48
N SER A 194 3.71 5.59 3.23
CA SER A 194 2.48 6.14 2.66
C SER A 194 1.24 5.64 3.38
N ARG A 195 1.18 4.35 3.74
CA ARG A 195 0.07 3.76 4.50
C ARG A 195 -0.03 4.36 5.90
N VAL A 196 1.09 4.48 6.61
CA VAL A 196 1.14 5.12 7.94
C VAL A 196 0.72 6.58 7.85
N ALA A 197 1.22 7.33 6.86
CA ALA A 197 0.85 8.74 6.67
C ALA A 197 -0.64 8.94 6.35
N SER A 198 -1.30 7.97 5.70
CA SER A 198 -2.74 8.04 5.42
C SER A 198 -3.62 7.83 6.66
N ILE A 199 -3.09 7.13 7.68
CA ILE A 199 -3.80 6.80 8.92
C ILE A 199 -3.46 7.81 10.02
N ASP A 200 -2.19 8.17 10.14
CA ASP A 200 -1.67 9.02 11.21
C ASP A 200 -0.62 10.02 10.68
N PRO A 201 -1.04 11.06 9.94
CA PRO A 201 -0.15 11.95 9.20
C PRO A 201 0.72 12.87 10.07
N ILE A 202 0.46 12.97 11.36
CA ILE A 202 1.01 14.00 12.25
C ILE A 202 1.74 13.34 13.41
N CYS A 203 2.84 13.92 13.88
CA CYS A 203 3.50 13.43 15.09
C CYS A 203 2.59 13.54 16.32
N ARG A 204 2.37 12.43 17.03
CA ARG A 204 1.56 12.36 18.26
C ARG A 204 2.11 13.14 19.45
N VAL A 205 3.39 13.50 19.43
CA VAL A 205 4.04 14.20 20.55
C VAL A 205 4.26 15.68 20.23
N THR A 206 4.76 15.99 19.03
CA THR A 206 5.15 17.36 18.64
C THR A 206 4.11 18.07 17.77
N ASN A 207 3.09 17.37 17.28
CA ASN A 207 2.09 17.86 16.32
C ASN A 207 2.66 18.37 14.98
N VAL A 208 3.93 18.08 14.69
CA VAL A 208 4.53 18.36 13.38
C VAL A 208 3.79 17.55 12.32
N ALA A 209 3.32 18.22 11.27
CA ALA A 209 2.58 17.64 10.16
C ALA A 209 3.36 17.66 8.83
N ASP A 210 4.53 18.31 8.78
CA ASP A 210 5.36 18.30 7.57
C ASP A 210 5.94 16.89 7.36
N PRO A 211 5.51 16.16 6.31
CA PRO A 211 5.93 14.79 6.11
C PRO A 211 7.46 14.69 5.96
N LYS A 212 8.15 15.71 5.43
CA LYS A 212 9.61 15.69 5.26
C LYS A 212 10.35 15.58 6.59
N LEU A 213 9.75 16.07 7.67
CA LEU A 213 10.33 16.07 9.01
C LEU A 213 9.86 14.90 9.87
N LEU A 214 9.11 13.95 9.29
CA LEU A 214 8.56 12.81 10.00
C LEU A 214 9.10 11.49 9.47
N ARG A 215 9.25 10.52 10.37
CA ARG A 215 9.58 9.11 10.07
C ARG A 215 8.35 8.25 10.30
N ALA A 216 8.17 7.23 9.47
CA ALA A 216 7.18 6.19 9.72
C ALA A 216 7.85 5.14 10.62
N SER A 217 7.53 5.16 11.91
CA SER A 217 8.06 4.20 12.88
C SER A 217 7.12 3.03 13.00
N HIS A 218 7.62 1.79 12.95
CA HIS A 218 6.82 0.61 13.27
C HIS A 218 6.44 0.57 14.75
N ILE A 219 5.22 0.14 15.08
CA ILE A 219 4.79 -0.11 16.45
C ILE A 219 5.33 -1.47 16.93
N LYS A 220 5.03 -2.52 16.18
CA LYS A 220 5.67 -3.84 16.30
C LYS A 220 6.93 -3.84 15.44
N PRO A 221 8.14 -3.99 16.02
CA PRO A 221 9.39 -3.86 15.30
C PRO A 221 9.47 -4.74 14.06
N TRP A 222 10.09 -4.22 13.00
CA TRP A 222 10.21 -4.92 11.70
C TRP A 222 10.76 -6.35 11.80
N ARG A 223 11.68 -6.59 12.74
CA ARG A 223 12.30 -7.90 12.99
C ARG A 223 11.30 -8.94 13.52
N ASP A 224 10.34 -8.49 14.32
CA ASP A 224 9.33 -9.34 14.97
C ASP A 224 8.04 -9.41 14.12
N ALA A 225 7.90 -8.52 13.14
CA ALA A 225 6.75 -8.38 12.26
C ALA A 225 6.78 -9.39 11.11
N THR A 226 5.63 -9.99 10.82
CA THR A 226 5.38 -10.75 9.59
C THR A 226 5.46 -9.83 8.36
N ASN A 227 5.55 -10.40 7.16
CA ASN A 227 5.58 -9.61 5.93
C ASN A 227 4.33 -8.73 5.74
N TYR A 228 3.16 -9.19 6.22
CA TYR A 228 1.95 -8.38 6.28
C TYR A 228 2.13 -7.19 7.23
N GLU A 229 2.52 -7.45 8.49
CA GLU A 229 2.67 -6.43 9.52
C GLU A 229 3.75 -5.39 9.18
N ARG A 230 4.78 -5.77 8.40
CA ARG A 230 5.82 -4.85 7.92
C ARG A 230 5.29 -3.77 6.98
N LEU A 231 4.22 -4.07 6.26
CA LEU A 231 3.58 -3.14 5.32
C LEU A 231 2.23 -2.63 5.83
N ASP A 232 1.75 -3.08 6.98
CA ASP A 232 0.48 -2.62 7.56
C ASP A 232 0.64 -1.18 8.08
N GLY A 233 -0.15 -0.24 7.55
CA GLY A 233 -0.14 1.15 7.99
C GLY A 233 -0.63 1.34 9.43
N PHE A 234 -1.44 0.41 9.95
CA PHE A 234 -1.84 0.43 11.36
C PHE A 234 -0.71 -0.04 12.28
N ASN A 235 0.32 -0.71 11.74
CA ASN A 235 1.54 -1.04 12.47
C ASN A 235 2.56 0.11 12.46
N GLY A 236 2.13 1.36 12.30
CA GLY A 236 3.06 2.47 12.34
C GLY A 236 2.47 3.80 12.79
N LEU A 237 3.37 4.71 13.13
CA LEU A 237 3.10 6.08 13.53
C LEU A 237 4.04 7.02 12.79
N MET A 238 3.54 8.17 12.31
CA MET A 238 4.42 9.24 11.88
C MET A 238 4.98 9.94 13.11
N LEU A 239 6.31 9.94 13.29
CA LEU A 239 6.97 10.52 14.46
C LEU A 239 8.12 11.44 14.02
N ALA A 240 8.32 12.53 14.77
CA ALA A 240 9.52 13.34 14.59
C ALA A 240 10.77 12.51 14.96
N PRO A 241 11.95 12.71 14.32
CA PRO A 241 13.12 11.84 14.45
C PRO A 241 13.57 11.54 15.89
N HIS A 242 13.49 12.53 16.76
CA HIS A 242 13.85 12.40 18.17
C HIS A 242 12.81 11.60 18.96
N ILE A 243 11.52 11.69 18.60
CA ILE A 243 10.44 10.92 19.21
C ILE A 243 10.45 9.47 18.72
N ASP A 244 10.64 9.27 17.41
CA ASP A 244 10.90 7.98 16.76
C ASP A 244 12.00 7.21 17.50
N HIS A 245 13.14 7.86 17.76
CA HIS A 245 14.24 7.25 18.50
C HIS A 245 13.86 6.78 19.91
N LEU A 246 13.08 7.57 20.66
CA LEU A 246 12.62 7.16 21.99
C LEU A 246 11.64 6.00 21.91
N PHE A 247 10.76 6.03 20.91
CA PHE A 247 9.72 5.03 20.73
C PHE A 247 10.31 3.67 20.33
N ASP A 248 11.18 3.62 19.32
CA ASP A 248 11.88 2.39 18.87
C ASP A 248 12.70 1.73 20.00
N LYS A 249 13.25 2.53 20.92
CA LYS A 249 13.99 2.05 22.09
C LYS A 249 13.10 1.69 23.28
N HIS A 250 11.78 1.71 23.13
CA HIS A 250 10.81 1.50 24.20
C HIS A 250 11.01 2.43 25.41
N LEU A 251 11.55 3.63 25.19
CA LEU A 251 11.67 4.67 26.22
C LEU A 251 10.38 5.47 26.40
N ILE A 252 9.52 5.47 25.37
CA ILE A 252 8.15 5.98 25.41
C ILE A 252 7.20 5.00 24.72
N SER A 253 5.90 5.13 24.99
CA SER A 253 4.81 4.42 24.28
C SER A 253 3.50 5.19 24.44
N PHE A 254 2.37 4.63 24.03
CA PHE A 254 1.05 5.28 24.10
C PHE A 254 0.00 4.38 24.74
N SER A 255 -0.86 4.95 25.60
CA SER A 255 -2.07 4.28 26.07
C SER A 255 -3.09 4.11 24.94
N ARG A 256 -4.15 3.32 25.17
CA ARG A 256 -5.24 3.14 24.19
C ARG A 256 -5.92 4.48 23.84
N GLU A 257 -6.06 5.36 24.84
CA GLU A 257 -6.60 6.71 24.73
C GLU A 257 -5.62 7.69 24.08
N GLY A 258 -4.39 7.26 23.79
CA GLY A 258 -3.37 8.07 23.16
C GLY A 258 -2.48 8.85 24.11
N MET A 259 -2.55 8.58 25.42
CA MET A 259 -1.70 9.25 26.41
C MET A 259 -0.24 8.82 26.22
N LEU A 260 0.69 9.77 26.24
CA LEU A 260 2.11 9.47 26.21
C LEU A 260 2.53 8.77 27.52
N LEU A 261 3.10 7.57 27.39
CA LEU A 261 3.68 6.79 28.49
C LEU A 261 5.20 6.92 28.42
N VAL A 262 5.84 7.22 29.55
CA VAL A 262 7.30 7.44 29.59
C VAL A 262 7.95 6.42 30.52
N SER A 263 8.89 5.62 29.99
CA SER A 263 9.63 4.61 30.74
C SER A 263 10.44 5.26 31.86
N LYS A 264 10.59 4.59 33.01
CA LYS A 264 11.46 5.05 34.11
C LYS A 264 12.94 5.12 33.69
N ARG A 265 13.33 4.39 32.64
CA ARG A 265 14.70 4.39 32.08
C ARG A 265 15.07 5.68 31.36
N LEU A 266 14.09 6.48 30.92
CA LEU A 266 14.38 7.75 30.26
C LEU A 266 14.82 8.81 31.27
N SER A 267 16.01 9.40 31.07
CA SER A 267 16.57 10.39 31.99
C SER A 267 15.66 11.63 32.14
N LYS A 268 15.65 12.24 33.33
CA LYS A 268 14.86 13.46 33.57
C LYS A 268 15.35 14.64 32.72
N ASP A 269 16.65 14.70 32.43
CA ASP A 269 17.26 15.72 31.57
C ASP A 269 16.64 15.71 30.16
N VAL A 270 16.55 14.53 29.53
CA VAL A 270 15.96 14.40 28.18
C VAL A 270 14.47 14.74 28.21
N ARG A 271 13.72 14.27 29.22
CA ARG A 271 12.28 14.58 29.36
C ARG A 271 12.02 16.08 29.41
N SER A 272 12.86 16.81 30.14
CA SER A 272 12.76 18.25 30.30
C SER A 272 13.19 18.98 29.03
N LYS A 273 14.39 18.70 28.50
CA LYS A 273 14.95 19.40 27.34
C LYS A 273 14.17 19.18 26.05
N TRP A 274 13.55 18.00 25.89
CA TRP A 274 12.71 17.69 24.73
C TRP A 274 11.22 17.96 24.97
N ASN A 275 10.89 18.59 26.10
CA ASN A 275 9.53 19.03 26.44
C ASN A 275 8.47 17.92 26.33
N LEU A 276 8.80 16.70 26.74
CA LEU A 276 7.86 15.57 26.65
C LEU A 276 6.62 15.72 27.54
N TYR A 277 6.68 16.62 28.52
CA TYR A 277 5.55 17.01 29.38
C TYR A 277 4.55 17.94 28.66
N LEU A 278 4.96 18.58 27.56
CA LEU A 278 4.11 19.37 26.67
C LEU A 278 3.57 18.53 25.51
N ALA A 279 3.59 17.20 25.65
CA ALA A 279 3.00 16.32 24.63
C ALA A 279 1.58 16.77 24.31
N THR A 280 1.29 16.80 23.02
CA THR A 280 0.01 17.29 22.51
C THR A 280 -1.17 16.47 23.00
N ALA A 281 -2.37 17.05 22.84
CA ALA A 281 -3.61 16.41 23.26
C ALA A 281 -3.67 14.94 22.78
N PRO A 282 -4.05 14.00 23.66
CA PRO A 282 -4.11 12.59 23.33
C PRO A 282 -5.00 12.35 22.12
N ARG A 283 -4.50 11.54 21.18
CA ARG A 283 -5.28 11.06 20.04
C ARG A 283 -5.52 9.58 20.24
N GLN A 284 -6.78 9.15 20.27
CA GLN A 284 -7.12 7.75 20.47
C GLN A 284 -6.50 6.87 19.38
N LEU A 285 -6.06 5.66 19.75
CA LEU A 285 -5.59 4.65 18.81
C LEU A 285 -6.79 3.90 18.22
N SER A 286 -6.71 3.54 16.93
CA SER A 286 -7.69 2.61 16.35
C SER A 286 -7.53 1.22 16.99
N GLU A 287 -8.54 0.36 16.85
CA GLU A 287 -8.45 -1.03 17.35
C GLU A 287 -7.26 -1.80 16.73
N GLN A 288 -6.97 -1.56 15.45
CA GLN A 288 -5.84 -2.15 14.75
C GLN A 288 -4.50 -1.63 15.28
N GLN A 289 -4.38 -0.31 15.52
CA GLN A 289 -3.16 0.26 16.14
C GLN A 289 -2.97 -0.25 17.57
N GLU A 290 -4.06 -0.39 18.33
CA GLU A 290 -4.03 -0.87 19.70
C GLU A 290 -3.58 -2.32 19.80
N HIS A 291 -3.89 -3.16 18.80
CA HIS A 291 -3.37 -4.53 18.70
C HIS A 291 -1.83 -4.53 18.78
N TYR A 292 -1.17 -3.75 17.92
CA TYR A 292 0.29 -3.62 17.92
C TYR A 292 0.82 -2.88 19.16
N MET A 293 0.13 -1.81 19.60
CA MET A 293 0.59 -0.98 20.71
C MET A 293 0.55 -1.71 22.05
N SER A 294 -0.36 -2.68 22.20
CA SER A 294 -0.42 -3.52 23.40
C SER A 294 0.86 -4.32 23.63
N GLU A 295 1.46 -4.84 22.56
CA GLU A 295 2.75 -5.54 22.61
C GLU A 295 3.89 -4.56 22.90
N HIS A 296 3.89 -3.41 22.22
CA HIS A 296 4.89 -2.36 22.42
C HIS A 296 4.93 -1.87 23.87
N ARG A 297 3.76 -1.61 24.47
CA ARG A 297 3.62 -1.17 25.87
C ARG A 297 4.19 -2.16 26.88
N ARG A 298 4.19 -3.47 26.59
CA ARG A 298 4.76 -4.48 27.50
C ARG A 298 6.29 -4.41 27.59
N LYS A 299 6.96 -3.71 26.67
CA LYS A 299 8.42 -3.60 26.57
C LYS A 299 9.01 -2.32 27.21
N ILE A 300 8.16 -1.41 27.73
CA ILE A 300 8.60 -0.08 28.21
C ILE A 300 9.11 -0.08 29.65
#